data_AF-A0A4Q6BWX2-F1
#
_entry.id   AF-A0A4Q6BWX2-F1
#
_cell.length_a   1.000
_cell.length_b   1.000
_cell.length_c   1.000
_cell.angle_alpha   90.00
_cell.angle_beta   90.00
_cell.angle_gamma   90.00
#
_symmetry.space_group_name_H-M   'P 1'
#
loop_
_entity.id
_entity.type
_entity.pdbx_description
1 polymer ?
#
loop_
_entity_poly.entity_id
_entity_poly.type
_entity_poly.pdbx_seq_one_letter_code
_entity_poly.pdbx_strand_id
1 'polypeptide(L)'
;MDAFAAWLHATPFSQTIQSVHWIIPFLQSVHIVMIGVVFVSSLVIALRVLGKMRADETFGDVWSRFAPWLWAAFFTMLATGLLLIVGEPAREFDSTSFWLKMGLVILAVSLTVALRAMMRAAPHDAASPLEGPARPTAITLVVLWVFIVFLGRAIAYDTEVWGRLSLQS
;
A
#
# COMPACT_ATOMS: atom_id res chain seq x y z
N MET A 1 15.09 -5.48 -18.74
CA MET A 1 15.19 -4.54 -17.59
C MET A 1 16.61 -4.51 -17.02
N ASP A 2 17.44 -5.46 -17.43
CA ASP A 2 18.74 -5.80 -16.87
C ASP A 2 19.77 -4.67 -17.02
N ALA A 3 19.77 -3.96 -18.14
CA ALA A 3 20.66 -2.82 -18.36
C ALA A 3 20.38 -1.65 -17.40
N PHE A 4 19.11 -1.39 -17.07
CA PHE A 4 18.74 -0.35 -16.11
C PHE A 4 19.08 -0.78 -14.67
N ALA A 5 18.81 -2.04 -14.32
CA ALA A 5 19.18 -2.59 -13.02
C ALA A 5 20.70 -2.56 -12.80
N ALA A 6 21.49 -2.94 -13.81
CA ALA A 6 22.96 -2.88 -13.75
C ALA A 6 23.49 -1.45 -13.62
N TRP A 7 22.88 -0.49 -14.32
CA TRP A 7 23.24 0.93 -14.18
C TRP A 7 22.93 1.46 -12.78
N LEU A 8 21.75 1.15 -12.23
CA LEU A 8 21.34 1.56 -10.89
C LEU A 8 22.29 0.97 -9.83
N HIS A 9 22.67 -0.30 -10.00
CA HIS A 9 23.63 -1.01 -9.16
C HIS A 9 25.02 -0.38 -9.17
N ALA A 10 25.46 0.18 -10.29
CA ALA A 10 26.77 0.83 -10.41
C ALA A 10 26.84 2.19 -9.70
N THR A 11 25.71 2.75 -9.24
CA THR A 11 25.72 4.07 -8.59
C THR A 11 26.35 4.03 -7.19
N PRO A 12 27.13 5.06 -6.79
CA PRO A 12 27.73 5.14 -5.45
C PRO A 12 26.70 5.09 -4.32
N PHE A 13 25.49 5.58 -4.59
CA PHE A 13 24.37 5.54 -3.67
C PHE A 13 23.88 4.11 -3.41
N SER A 14 23.69 3.30 -4.46
CA SER A 14 23.32 1.89 -4.33
C SER A 14 24.43 1.09 -3.62
N GLN A 15 25.71 1.32 -3.97
CA GLN A 15 26.84 0.68 -3.29
C GLN A 15 26.94 1.05 -1.81
N THR A 16 26.65 2.30 -1.43
CA THR A 16 26.63 2.73 -0.02
C THR A 16 25.54 1.99 0.76
N ILE A 17 24.34 1.89 0.19
CA ILE A 17 23.21 1.14 0.79
C ILE A 17 23.57 -0.33 1.02
N GLN A 18 24.25 -0.97 0.06
CA GLN A 18 24.66 -2.37 0.17
C GLN A 18 25.86 -2.59 1.10
N SER A 19 26.81 -1.65 1.12
CA SER A 19 28.01 -1.75 1.96
C SER A 19 27.71 -1.70 3.46
N VAL A 20 26.55 -1.13 3.85
CA VAL A 20 26.09 -1.08 5.23
C VAL A 20 24.93 -2.05 5.40
N HIS A 21 25.25 -3.27 5.85
CA HIS A 21 24.29 -4.38 6.03
C HIS A 21 23.03 -4.06 6.85
N TRP A 22 23.02 -2.98 7.64
CA TRP A 22 21.87 -2.60 8.46
C TRP A 22 20.85 -1.69 7.75
N ILE A 23 21.23 -1.04 6.63
CA ILE A 23 20.33 -0.10 5.94
C ILE A 23 19.13 -0.83 5.34
N ILE A 24 19.33 -1.97 4.68
CA ILE A 24 18.24 -2.73 4.06
C ILE A 24 17.24 -3.24 5.13
N PRO A 25 17.66 -3.94 6.21
CA PRO A 25 16.74 -4.35 7.28
C PRO A 25 16.03 -3.17 7.96
N PHE A 26 16.72 -2.04 8.14
CA PHE A 26 16.12 -0.85 8.71
C PHE A 26 15.03 -0.28 7.80
N LEU A 27 15.32 -0.09 6.51
CA LEU A 27 14.35 0.37 5.52
C LEU A 27 13.14 -0.55 5.42
N GLN A 28 13.37 -1.87 5.42
CA GLN A 28 12.29 -2.87 5.44
C GLN A 28 11.43 -2.75 6.70
N SER A 29 12.05 -2.56 7.87
CA SER A 29 11.32 -2.40 9.13
C SER A 29 10.44 -1.16 9.11
N VAL A 30 10.99 -0.01 8.70
CA VAL A 30 10.21 1.23 8.56
C VAL A 30 9.08 1.05 7.54
N HIS A 31 9.37 0.42 6.39
CA HIS A 31 8.36 0.17 5.35
C HIS A 31 7.18 -0.66 5.87
N ILE A 32 7.44 -1.74 6.61
CA ILE A 32 6.40 -2.61 7.20
C ILE A 32 5.57 -1.85 8.24
N VAL A 33 6.20 -1.06 9.11
CA VAL A 33 5.48 -0.24 10.09
C VAL A 33 4.56 0.77 9.37
N MET A 34 5.05 1.42 8.32
CA MET A 34 4.23 2.36 7.54
C MET A 34 3.08 1.67 6.82
N ILE A 35 3.27 0.47 6.26
CA ILE A 35 2.16 -0.35 5.73
C ILE A 35 1.10 -0.59 6.81
N GLY A 36 1.52 -0.94 8.03
CA GLY A 36 0.61 -1.13 9.16
C GLY A 36 -0.22 0.12 9.48
N VAL A 37 0.42 1.29 9.50
CA VAL A 37 -0.27 2.57 9.74
C VAL A 37 -1.26 2.89 8.62
N VAL A 38 -0.89 2.67 7.36
CA VAL A 38 -1.76 2.84 6.20
C VAL A 38 -2.97 1.92 6.26
N PHE A 39 -2.74 0.64 6.58
CA PHE A 39 -3.79 -0.36 6.69
C PHE A 39 -4.77 -0.02 7.81
N VAL A 40 -4.29 0.27 9.03
CA VAL A 40 -5.14 0.61 10.18
C VAL A 40 -5.94 1.88 9.92
N SER A 41 -5.31 2.92 9.35
CA SER A 41 -6.02 4.16 9.01
C SER A 41 -7.12 3.90 7.98
N SER A 42 -6.83 3.12 6.94
CA SER A 42 -7.81 2.73 5.92
C SER A 42 -8.93 1.87 6.50
N LEU A 43 -8.60 0.95 7.42
CA LEU A 43 -9.55 0.07 8.09
C LEU A 43 -10.52 0.86 8.97
N VAL A 44 -10.04 1.82 9.76
CA VAL A 44 -10.91 2.66 10.60
C VAL A 44 -11.87 3.49 9.73
N ILE A 45 -11.37 4.09 8.63
CA ILE A 45 -12.20 4.82 7.67
C ILE A 45 -13.25 3.89 7.04
N ALA A 46 -12.86 2.68 6.62
CA ALA A 46 -13.78 1.71 6.04
C ALA A 46 -14.84 1.23 7.04
N LEU A 47 -14.44 0.91 8.28
CA LEU A 47 -15.37 0.50 9.34
C LEU A 47 -16.34 1.62 9.72
N ARG A 48 -15.90 2.88 9.64
CA ARG A 48 -16.79 4.04 9.81
C ARG A 48 -17.85 4.09 8.71
N VAL A 49 -17.46 3.90 7.44
CA VAL A 49 -18.42 3.83 6.31
C VAL A 49 -19.39 2.66 6.50
N LEU A 50 -18.91 1.54 7.04
CA LEU A 50 -19.72 0.36 7.37
C LEU A 50 -20.55 0.51 8.66
N GLY A 51 -20.52 1.65 9.34
CA GLY A 51 -21.27 1.88 10.58
C GLY A 51 -20.84 1.01 11.76
N LYS A 52 -19.69 0.33 11.68
CA LYS A 52 -19.21 -0.61 12.72
C LYS A 52 -18.29 0.03 13.75
N MET A 53 -17.73 1.20 13.44
CA MET A 53 -16.78 1.90 14.31
C MET A 53 -17.01 3.42 14.21
N ARG A 54 -16.99 4.11 15.36
CA ARG A 54 -17.20 5.57 15.47
C ARG A 54 -18.50 6.04 14.79
N ALA A 55 -19.57 5.24 14.88
CA ALA A 55 -20.85 5.55 14.23
C ALA A 55 -21.50 6.83 14.77
N ASP A 56 -21.11 7.24 15.97
CA ASP A 56 -21.44 8.47 16.68
C ASP A 56 -20.76 9.72 16.11
N GLU A 57 -19.65 9.58 15.39
CA GLU A 57 -18.92 10.72 14.79
C GLU A 57 -19.23 10.88 13.30
N THR A 58 -19.12 12.09 12.75
CA THR A 58 -19.31 12.28 11.31
C THR A 58 -18.16 11.64 10.50
N PHE A 59 -18.40 11.28 9.24
CA PHE A 59 -17.32 10.81 8.37
C PHE A 59 -16.20 11.87 8.22
N GLY A 60 -16.57 13.16 8.20
CA GLY A 60 -15.62 14.26 8.13
C GLY A 60 -14.64 14.29 9.29
N ASP A 61 -15.13 14.08 10.52
CA ASP A 61 -14.31 14.07 11.73
C ASP A 61 -13.32 12.90 11.71
N VAL A 62 -13.81 11.69 11.42
CA VAL A 62 -12.97 10.50 11.28
C VAL A 62 -11.94 10.69 10.17
N TRP A 63 -12.35 11.21 9.01
CA TRP A 63 -11.43 11.48 7.91
C TRP A 63 -10.35 12.49 8.31
N SER A 64 -10.72 13.61 8.93
CA SER A 64 -9.76 14.65 9.34
C SER A 64 -8.71 14.12 10.33
N ARG A 65 -9.09 13.16 11.18
CA ARG A 65 -8.21 12.54 12.18
C ARG A 65 -7.26 11.50 11.57
N PHE A 66 -7.75 10.64 10.68
CA PHE A 66 -6.96 9.50 10.17
C PHE A 66 -6.29 9.76 8.82
N ALA A 67 -6.81 10.68 8.00
CA ALA A 67 -6.21 10.98 6.70
C ALA A 67 -4.78 11.53 6.78
N PRO A 68 -4.40 12.41 7.74
CA PRO A 68 -3.02 12.86 7.86
C PRO A 68 -2.05 11.69 8.11
N TRP A 69 -2.42 10.77 9.00
CA TRP A 69 -1.65 9.54 9.27
C TRP A 69 -1.59 8.62 8.06
N LEU A 70 -2.71 8.43 7.37
CA LEU A 70 -2.80 7.63 6.15
C LEU A 70 -1.84 8.15 5.08
N TRP A 71 -1.89 9.46 4.77
CA TRP A 71 -1.07 10.04 3.71
C TRP A 71 0.41 10.15 4.11
N ALA A 72 0.71 10.57 5.34
CA ALA A 72 2.10 10.63 5.82
C ALA A 72 2.76 9.25 5.79
N ALA A 73 2.06 8.22 6.28
CA ALA A 73 2.56 6.85 6.23
C ALA A 73 2.66 6.34 4.80
N PHE A 74 1.69 6.65 3.92
CA PHE A 74 1.74 6.25 2.52
C PHE A 74 2.96 6.83 1.79
N PHE A 75 3.25 8.12 1.94
CA PHE A 75 4.42 8.73 1.29
C PHE A 75 5.74 8.22 1.88
N THR A 76 5.78 7.97 3.19
CA THR A 76 6.96 7.38 3.84
C THR A 76 7.19 5.93 3.38
N MET A 77 6.12 5.15 3.27
CA MET A 77 6.12 3.80 2.69
C MET A 77 6.60 3.82 1.23
N LEU A 78 6.13 4.78 0.43
CA LEU A 78 6.57 4.94 -0.96
C LEU A 78 8.07 5.24 -1.04
N ALA A 79 8.55 6.21 -0.25
CA ALA A 79 9.96 6.59 -0.23
C ALA A 79 10.88 5.44 0.20
N THR A 80 10.50 4.72 1.25
CA THR A 80 11.24 3.53 1.70
C THR A 80 11.20 2.39 0.69
N GLY A 81 10.06 2.17 0.01
CA GLY A 81 9.96 1.17 -1.05
C GLY A 81 10.84 1.50 -2.26
N LEU A 82 10.88 2.77 -2.67
CA LEU A 82 11.79 3.25 -3.73
C LEU A 82 13.26 3.02 -3.37
N LEU A 83 13.65 3.29 -2.12
CA LEU A 83 15.01 3.03 -1.65
C LEU A 83 15.35 1.53 -1.65
N LEU A 84 14.40 0.66 -1.30
CA LEU A 84 14.59 -0.79 -1.37
C LEU A 84 14.76 -1.29 -2.81
N ILE A 85 14.00 -0.75 -3.77
CA ILE A 85 14.18 -1.04 -5.19
C ILE A 85 15.59 -0.62 -5.65
N VAL A 86 16.11 0.51 -5.16
CA VAL A 86 17.48 0.96 -5.49
C VAL A 86 18.55 0.06 -4.86
N GLY A 87 18.27 -0.50 -3.68
CA GLY A 87 19.16 -1.44 -3.00
C GLY A 87 19.25 -2.80 -3.69
N GLU A 88 18.11 -3.35 -4.13
CA GLU A 88 18.01 -4.69 -4.72
C GLU A 88 17.15 -4.70 -6.02
N PRO A 89 17.55 -3.99 -7.09
CA PRO A 89 16.70 -3.77 -8.26
C PRO A 89 16.35 -5.04 -9.03
N ALA A 90 17.28 -5.99 -9.17
CA ALA A 90 17.01 -7.25 -9.87
C ALA A 90 15.95 -8.09 -9.14
N ARG A 91 16.04 -8.17 -7.80
CA ARG A 91 15.10 -8.93 -6.98
C ARG A 91 13.67 -8.40 -7.12
N GLU A 92 13.50 -7.09 -7.13
CA GLU A 92 12.19 -6.46 -7.18
C GLU A 92 11.61 -6.45 -8.61
N PHE A 93 12.40 -6.11 -9.63
CA PHE A 93 11.87 -6.02 -11.00
C PHE A 93 11.59 -7.37 -11.65
N ASP A 94 12.30 -8.43 -11.25
CA ASP A 94 12.09 -9.78 -11.78
C ASP A 94 10.99 -10.54 -11.00
N SER A 95 10.30 -9.90 -10.03
CA SER A 95 9.21 -10.54 -9.29
C SER A 95 7.84 -10.18 -9.86
N THR A 96 7.05 -11.20 -10.21
CA THR A 96 5.64 -11.00 -10.63
C THR A 96 4.80 -10.42 -9.48
N SER A 97 5.09 -10.87 -8.25
CA SER A 97 4.44 -10.38 -7.02
C SER A 97 4.63 -8.86 -6.82
N PHE A 98 5.81 -8.33 -7.15
CA PHE A 98 6.09 -6.89 -7.08
C PHE A 98 5.16 -6.09 -7.99
N TRP A 99 5.07 -6.45 -9.28
CA TRP A 99 4.24 -5.74 -10.24
C TRP A 99 2.75 -5.81 -9.90
N LEU A 100 2.27 -6.99 -9.48
CA LEU A 100 0.88 -7.14 -9.05
C LEU A 100 0.58 -6.27 -7.82
N LYS A 101 1.48 -6.29 -6.82
CA LYS A 101 1.38 -5.41 -5.64
C LYS A 101 1.29 -3.94 -6.04
N MET A 102 2.13 -3.47 -6.99
CA MET A 102 2.10 -2.08 -7.44
C MET A 102 0.77 -1.70 -8.07
N GLY A 103 0.19 -2.59 -8.91
CA GLY A 103 -1.15 -2.38 -9.47
C GLY A 103 -2.24 -2.28 -8.38
N LEU A 104 -2.20 -3.17 -7.39
CA LEU A 104 -3.16 -3.13 -6.27
C LEU A 104 -3.00 -1.88 -5.40
N VAL A 105 -1.77 -1.39 -5.18
CA VAL A 105 -1.53 -0.14 -4.43
C VAL A 105 -2.16 1.04 -5.15
N ILE A 106 -1.96 1.16 -6.47
CA ILE A 106 -2.57 2.23 -7.28
C ILE A 106 -4.09 2.17 -7.18
N LEU A 107 -4.68 0.97 -7.28
CA LEU A 107 -6.11 0.77 -7.14
C LEU A 107 -6.59 1.15 -5.73
N ALA A 108 -5.91 0.72 -4.68
CA ALA A 108 -6.28 1.03 -3.28
C ALA A 108 -6.25 2.54 -2.99
N VAL A 109 -5.24 3.25 -3.48
CA VAL A 109 -5.15 4.72 -3.36
C VAL A 109 -6.28 5.39 -4.13
N SER A 110 -6.55 4.93 -5.35
CA SER A 110 -7.65 5.44 -6.18
C SER A 110 -9.01 5.25 -5.51
N LEU A 111 -9.26 4.06 -4.94
CA LEU A 111 -10.48 3.78 -4.17
C LEU A 111 -10.57 4.61 -2.89
N THR A 112 -9.45 4.89 -2.23
CA THR A 112 -9.42 5.77 -1.04
C THR A 112 -9.87 7.19 -1.40
N VAL A 113 -9.37 7.73 -2.51
CA VAL A 113 -9.78 9.06 -3.01
C VAL A 113 -11.23 9.06 -3.46
N ALA A 114 -11.67 8.03 -4.18
CA ALA A 114 -13.05 7.85 -4.63
C ALA A 114 -14.01 7.78 -3.44
N LEU A 115 -13.69 6.96 -2.42
CA LEU A 115 -14.48 6.83 -1.20
C LEU A 115 -14.66 8.18 -0.50
N ARG A 116 -13.59 8.97 -0.39
CA ARG A 116 -13.67 10.33 0.16
C ARG A 116 -14.56 11.25 -0.67
N ALA A 117 -14.52 11.15 -1.99
CA ALA A 117 -15.35 11.95 -2.89
C ALA A 117 -16.84 11.58 -2.76
N MET A 118 -17.14 10.29 -2.74
CA MET A 118 -18.50 9.75 -2.57
C MET A 118 -19.11 10.21 -1.24
N MET A 119 -18.34 10.12 -0.16
CA MET A 119 -18.80 10.54 1.17
C MET A 119 -18.96 12.06 1.30
N ARG A 120 -18.26 12.86 0.49
CA ARG A 120 -18.46 14.32 0.42
C ARG A 120 -19.66 14.72 -0.43
N ALA A 121 -20.02 13.92 -1.43
CA ALA A 121 -21.18 14.16 -2.29
C ALA A 121 -22.50 13.64 -1.70
N ALA A 122 -22.45 12.79 -0.68
CA ALA A 122 -23.64 12.22 -0.04
C ALA A 122 -24.46 13.32 0.68
N PRO A 123 -25.78 13.43 0.42
CA PRO A 123 -26.67 14.31 1.17
C PRO A 123 -26.65 13.99 2.67
N HIS A 124 -26.78 15.02 3.53
CA HIS A 124 -26.80 14.84 4.99
C HIS A 124 -27.95 13.94 5.46
N ASP A 125 -29.06 13.90 4.71
CA ASP A 125 -30.27 13.13 5.04
C ASP A 125 -30.36 11.78 4.29
N ALA A 126 -29.31 11.40 3.55
CA ALA A 126 -29.31 10.13 2.83
C ALA A 126 -29.42 8.97 3.83
N ALA A 127 -30.36 8.06 3.58
CA ALA A 127 -30.63 6.87 4.37
C ALA A 127 -29.37 6.01 4.53
N SER A 128 -28.58 6.30 5.57
CA SER A 128 -27.33 5.65 5.95
C SER A 128 -26.24 5.56 4.85
N PRO A 129 -24.96 5.85 5.17
CA PRO A 129 -23.83 5.53 4.27
C PRO A 129 -23.74 4.07 3.79
N LEU A 130 -24.59 3.18 4.31
CA LEU A 130 -24.60 1.73 4.14
C LEU A 130 -25.25 1.22 2.85
N GLU A 131 -26.12 1.99 2.20
CA GLU A 131 -26.90 1.49 1.04
C GLU A 131 -26.29 1.86 -0.33
N GLY A 132 -25.30 2.75 -0.35
CA GLY A 132 -24.66 3.23 -1.56
C GLY A 132 -23.37 2.50 -1.97
N PRO A 133 -22.76 2.88 -3.11
CA PRO A 133 -21.50 2.30 -3.60
C PRO A 133 -20.31 2.48 -2.63
N ALA A 134 -20.44 3.30 -1.59
CA ALA A 134 -19.42 3.50 -0.57
C ALA A 134 -19.14 2.23 0.24
N ARG A 135 -20.17 1.41 0.52
CA ARG A 135 -20.05 0.15 1.26
C ARG A 135 -19.16 -0.89 0.55
N PRO A 136 -19.44 -1.29 -0.71
CA PRO A 136 -18.56 -2.22 -1.42
C PRO A 136 -17.18 -1.62 -1.65
N THR A 137 -17.06 -0.30 -1.89
CA THR A 137 -15.77 0.38 -2.03
C THR A 137 -14.91 0.25 -0.77
N ALA A 138 -15.50 0.47 0.41
CA ALA A 138 -14.82 0.32 1.69
C ALA A 138 -14.35 -1.12 1.96
N ILE A 139 -15.18 -2.13 1.63
CA ILE A 139 -14.80 -3.54 1.77
C ILE A 139 -13.66 -3.89 0.82
N THR A 140 -13.78 -3.52 -0.46
CA THR A 140 -12.74 -3.77 -1.46
C THR A 140 -11.42 -3.12 -1.06
N LEU A 141 -11.45 -1.90 -0.52
CA LEU A 141 -10.24 -1.23 -0.02
C LEU A 141 -9.51 -2.05 1.05
N VAL A 142 -10.24 -2.58 2.03
CA VAL A 142 -9.63 -3.40 3.10
C VAL A 142 -9.07 -4.70 2.53
N VAL A 143 -9.81 -5.36 1.65
CA VAL A 143 -9.39 -6.60 0.99
C VAL A 143 -8.12 -6.37 0.16
N LEU A 144 -8.05 -5.29 -0.60
CA LEU A 144 -6.85 -4.93 -1.38
C LEU A 144 -5.62 -4.77 -0.49
N TRP A 145 -5.72 -4.07 0.64
CA TRP A 145 -4.60 -3.92 1.55
C TRP A 145 -4.11 -5.25 2.13
N VAL A 146 -5.03 -6.17 2.44
CA VAL A 146 -4.65 -7.53 2.88
C VAL A 146 -3.86 -8.26 1.78
N PHE A 147 -4.33 -8.21 0.53
CA PHE A 147 -3.60 -8.79 -0.60
C PHE A 147 -2.25 -8.13 -0.83
N ILE A 148 -2.15 -6.81 -0.72
CA ILE A 148 -0.89 -6.05 -0.85
C ILE A 148 0.14 -6.51 0.18
N VAL A 149 -0.28 -6.73 1.43
CA VAL A 149 0.60 -7.24 2.50
C VAL A 149 1.10 -8.64 2.17
N PHE A 150 0.21 -9.53 1.73
CA PHE A 150 0.57 -10.90 1.37
C PHE A 150 1.52 -10.95 0.17
N LEU A 151 1.24 -10.16 -0.87
CA LEU A 151 2.10 -10.04 -2.05
C LEU A 151 3.48 -9.47 -1.70
N GLY A 152 3.56 -8.55 -0.73
CA GLY A 152 4.83 -8.06 -0.22
C GLY A 152 5.72 -9.18 0.34
N ARG A 153 5.12 -10.19 1.00
CA ARG A 153 5.87 -11.37 1.47
C ARG A 153 6.17 -12.36 0.34
N ALA A 154 5.25 -12.49 -0.62
CA ALA A 154 5.37 -13.37 -1.77
C ALA A 154 6.56 -13.02 -2.69
N ILE A 155 7.05 -11.77 -2.69
CA ILE A 155 8.27 -11.38 -3.43
C ILE A 155 9.49 -12.26 -3.08
N ALA A 156 9.59 -12.71 -1.82
CA ALA A 156 10.68 -13.60 -1.41
C ALA A 156 10.48 -15.06 -1.84
N TYR A 157 9.27 -15.44 -2.25
CA TYR A 157 8.86 -16.79 -2.62
C TYR A 157 8.21 -16.81 -4.01
N ASP A 158 8.63 -15.89 -4.89
CA ASP A 158 7.91 -15.60 -6.15
C ASP A 158 7.84 -16.85 -7.05
N THR A 159 8.94 -17.58 -7.15
CA THR A 159 9.03 -18.84 -7.89
C THR A 159 8.15 -19.96 -7.31
N GLU A 160 8.00 -20.02 -5.98
CA GLU A 160 7.13 -21.00 -5.31
C GLU A 160 5.64 -20.67 -5.48
N VAL A 161 5.30 -19.39 -5.46
CA VAL A 161 3.91 -18.91 -5.60
C VAL A 161 3.43 -18.97 -7.04
N TRP A 162 4.27 -18.57 -7.99
CA TRP A 162 3.87 -18.37 -9.39
C TRP A 162 4.37 -19.47 -10.34
N GLY A 163 5.37 -20.26 -9.96
CA GLY A 163 5.93 -21.30 -10.81
C GLY A 163 6.31 -20.76 -12.19
N ARG A 164 5.61 -21.23 -13.24
CA ARG A 164 5.82 -20.80 -14.64
C ARG A 164 5.39 -19.36 -14.95
N LEU A 165 4.67 -18.70 -14.04
CA LEU A 165 4.25 -17.30 -14.16
C LEU A 165 5.22 -16.35 -13.46
N SER A 166 6.28 -16.87 -12.83
CA SER A 166 7.33 -16.03 -12.26
C SER A 166 8.18 -15.45 -13.40
N LEU A 167 8.48 -14.16 -13.33
CA LEU A 167 9.41 -13.52 -14.26
C LEU A 167 10.87 -13.95 -14.03
N GLN A 168 11.14 -14.75 -12.99
CA GLN A 168 12.45 -15.35 -12.68
C GLN A 168 12.67 -16.73 -13.33
N SER A 169 11.65 -17.34 -13.97
CA SER A 169 11.70 -18.71 -14.51
C SER A 169 12.29 -18.80 -15.91
#